data_AF-A0ABC9Y5V7-F1
#
_entry.id   AF-A0ABC9Y5V7-F1
#
_cell.length_a   1.000
_cell.length_b   1.000
_cell.length_c   1.000
_cell.angle_alpha   90.00
_cell.angle_beta   90.00
_cell.angle_gamma   90.00
#
_symmetry.space_group_name_H-M   'P 1'
#
loop_
_entity.id
_entity.type
_entity.pdbx_description
1 polymer ?
#
loop_
_entity_poly.entity_id
_entity_poly.type
_entity_poly.pdbx_seq_one_letter_code
_entity_poly.pdbx_strand_id
1 'polypeptide(L)'
;MNKELLGIVKHKTEAYRGWKQGQVVWEEYRETVQAARDQVRKAKALIELNLARDVKGNKKSFYRYVSDKRKMRENVGPLWNETGDLVTWDMEKAEVLNDFFASVFTGKGSSHATQT
;
A
#
# COMPACT_ATOMS: atom_id res chain seq x y z
N MET A 1 -9.97 6.09 -10.02
CA MET A 1 -9.17 6.69 -11.11
C MET A 1 -10.11 7.53 -11.95
N ASN A 2 -9.82 8.82 -12.21
CA ASN A 2 -10.67 9.68 -13.05
C ASN A 2 -10.68 9.15 -14.50
N LYS A 3 -11.85 9.15 -15.18
CA LYS A 3 -12.01 8.75 -16.60
C LYS A 3 -11.07 9.53 -17.52
N GLU A 4 -10.80 10.78 -17.18
CA GLU A 4 -9.89 11.66 -17.90
C GLU A 4 -8.42 11.17 -17.85
N LEU A 5 -7.94 10.77 -16.67
CA LEU A 5 -6.60 10.20 -16.51
C LEU A 5 -6.45 8.87 -17.27
N LEU A 6 -7.52 8.08 -17.34
CA LEU A 6 -7.53 6.86 -18.12
C LEU A 6 -7.39 7.14 -19.62
N GLY A 7 -8.06 8.19 -20.12
CA GLY A 7 -7.90 8.68 -21.49
C GLY A 7 -6.47 9.08 -21.81
N ILE A 8 -5.81 9.81 -20.90
CA ILE A 8 -4.41 10.23 -21.05
C ILE A 8 -3.45 9.03 -21.14
N VAL A 9 -3.67 8.02 -20.29
CA VAL A 9 -2.85 6.78 -20.31
C VAL A 9 -3.06 6.01 -21.60
N LYS A 10 -4.30 5.90 -22.09
CA LYS A 10 -4.61 5.29 -23.38
C LYS A 10 -3.91 6.02 -24.52
N HIS A 11 -4.06 7.33 -24.60
CA HIS A 11 -3.46 8.15 -25.65
C HIS A 11 -1.93 8.03 -25.69
N LYS A 12 -1.27 8.03 -24.51
CA LYS A 12 0.18 7.77 -24.41
C LYS A 12 0.58 6.38 -24.95
N THR A 13 -0.26 5.38 -24.73
CA THR A 13 -0.03 3.99 -25.16
C THR A 13 -0.20 3.86 -26.68
N GLU A 14 -1.18 4.55 -27.26
CA GLU A 14 -1.41 4.63 -28.70
C GLU A 14 -0.26 5.37 -29.40
N ALA A 15 0.18 6.50 -28.86
CA ALA A 15 1.33 7.23 -29.36
C ALA A 15 2.60 6.38 -29.38
N TYR A 16 2.84 5.58 -28.32
CA TYR A 16 3.96 4.63 -28.28
C TYR A 16 3.86 3.57 -29.38
N ARG A 17 2.66 3.02 -29.62
CA ARG A 17 2.44 2.02 -30.67
C ARG A 17 2.68 2.62 -32.06
N GLY A 18 2.16 3.81 -32.33
CA GLY A 18 2.35 4.52 -33.60
C GLY A 18 3.82 4.84 -33.87
N TRP A 19 4.54 5.34 -32.86
CA TRP A 19 5.99 5.58 -32.97
C TRP A 19 6.76 4.28 -33.22
N LYS A 20 6.45 3.20 -32.50
CA LYS A 20 7.11 1.91 -32.66
C LYS A 20 6.92 1.30 -34.05
N GLN A 21 5.79 1.62 -34.70
CA GLN A 21 5.45 1.18 -36.06
C GLN A 21 5.94 2.15 -37.15
N GLY A 22 6.63 3.24 -36.78
CA GLY A 22 7.10 4.25 -37.74
C GLY A 22 5.99 5.14 -38.32
N GLN A 23 4.78 5.09 -37.75
CA GLN A 23 3.64 5.91 -38.18
C GLN A 23 3.65 7.32 -37.58
N VAL A 24 4.39 7.51 -36.48
CA VAL A 24 4.47 8.76 -35.73
C VAL A 24 5.94 9.15 -35.61
N VAL A 25 6.25 10.42 -35.88
CA VAL A 25 7.61 10.94 -35.78
C VAL A 25 8.01 11.04 -34.31
N TRP A 26 9.30 10.86 -34.01
CA TRP A 26 9.80 10.86 -32.63
C TRP A 26 9.42 12.13 -31.85
N GLU A 27 9.48 13.30 -32.49
CA GLU A 27 9.14 14.59 -31.90
C GLU A 27 7.70 14.63 -31.40
N GLU A 28 6.74 14.23 -32.23
CA GLU A 28 5.30 14.18 -31.90
C GLU A 28 5.01 13.20 -30.76
N TYR A 29 5.68 12.04 -30.77
CA TYR A 29 5.60 11.08 -29.67
C TYR A 29 6.13 11.68 -28.36
N ARG A 30 7.29 12.33 -28.42
CA ARG A 30 7.94 12.93 -27.24
C ARG A 30 7.06 14.00 -26.62
N GLU A 31 6.47 14.88 -27.44
CA GLU A 31 5.54 15.93 -27.00
C GLU A 31 4.30 15.33 -26.34
N THR A 32 3.69 14.32 -26.97
CA THR A 32 2.52 13.61 -26.44
C THR A 32 2.82 12.98 -25.08
N VAL A 33 3.96 12.31 -24.93
CA VAL A 33 4.38 11.71 -23.65
C VAL A 33 4.61 12.77 -22.59
N GLN A 34 5.24 13.89 -22.94
CA GLN A 34 5.51 14.97 -22.00
C GLN A 34 4.21 15.61 -21.51
N ALA A 35 3.29 15.96 -22.43
CA ALA A 35 1.99 16.50 -22.09
C ALA A 35 1.19 15.55 -21.18
N ALA A 36 1.17 14.25 -21.50
CA ALA A 36 0.51 13.24 -20.68
C ALA A 36 1.11 13.16 -19.27
N ARG A 37 2.44 13.20 -19.14
CA ARG A 37 3.12 13.22 -17.83
C ARG A 37 2.74 14.45 -17.02
N ASP A 38 2.69 15.61 -17.65
CA ASP A 38 2.37 16.87 -16.97
C ASP A 38 0.92 16.93 -16.52
N GLN A 39 -0.02 16.44 -17.32
CA GLN A 39 -1.41 16.29 -16.91
C GLN A 39 -1.56 15.34 -15.72
N VAL A 40 -0.89 14.19 -15.74
CA VAL A 40 -0.91 13.25 -14.60
C VAL A 40 -0.32 13.88 -13.34
N ARG A 41 0.79 14.63 -13.45
CA ARG A 41 1.39 15.35 -12.33
C ARG A 41 0.44 16.40 -11.75
N LYS A 42 -0.19 17.22 -12.59
CA LYS A 42 -1.17 18.23 -12.17
C LYS A 42 -2.37 17.61 -11.45
N ALA A 43 -2.95 16.56 -12.03
CA ALA A 43 -4.07 15.87 -11.42
C ALA A 43 -3.70 15.23 -10.06
N LYS A 44 -2.50 14.65 -9.96
CA LYS A 44 -1.99 14.11 -8.69
C LYS A 44 -1.84 15.20 -7.63
N ALA A 45 -1.20 16.32 -7.97
CA ALA A 45 -1.02 17.45 -7.06
C ALA A 45 -2.38 18.02 -6.59
N LEU A 46 -3.37 18.09 -7.48
CA LEU A 46 -4.71 18.55 -7.13
C LEU A 46 -5.39 17.62 -6.12
N ILE A 47 -5.28 16.30 -6.30
CA ILE A 47 -5.82 15.32 -5.35
C ILE A 47 -5.13 15.45 -4.00
N GLU A 48 -3.80 15.53 -3.98
CA GLU A 48 -3.02 15.67 -2.73
C GLU A 48 -3.37 16.97 -1.99
N LEU A 49 -3.51 18.08 -2.72
CA LEU A 49 -3.94 19.36 -2.15
C LEU A 49 -5.34 19.27 -1.53
N ASN A 50 -6.29 18.65 -2.22
CA ASN A 50 -7.66 18.47 -1.71
C ASN A 50 -7.68 17.60 -0.44
N LEU A 51 -6.90 16.52 -0.41
CA LEU A 51 -6.77 15.66 0.76
C LEU A 51 -6.14 16.40 1.96
N ALA A 52 -5.10 17.19 1.71
CA ALA A 52 -4.45 17.98 2.75
C ALA A 52 -5.39 19.05 3.33
N ARG A 53 -6.15 19.74 2.47
CA ARG A 53 -7.13 20.75 2.89
C ARG A 53 -8.26 20.16 3.74
N ASP A 54 -8.75 18.98 3.35
CA ASP A 54 -9.85 18.30 4.04
C ASP A 54 -9.38 17.37 5.17
N VAL A 55 -8.12 17.45 5.59
CA VAL A 55 -7.60 16.55 6.63
C VAL A 55 -8.38 16.65 7.93
N LYS A 56 -8.90 17.84 8.28
CA LYS A 56 -9.70 18.03 9.50
C LYS A 56 -11.09 17.39 9.39
N GLY A 57 -11.73 17.46 8.22
CA GLY A 57 -13.07 16.92 7.95
C GLY A 57 -13.06 15.42 7.63
N ASN A 58 -11.99 14.92 7.02
CA ASN A 58 -11.88 13.55 6.53
C ASN A 58 -10.46 12.98 6.69
N LYS A 59 -10.00 12.86 7.94
CA LYS A 59 -8.70 12.26 8.28
C LYS A 59 -8.49 10.89 7.63
N LYS A 60 -9.54 10.06 7.55
CA LYS A 60 -9.48 8.70 7.01
C LYS A 60 -9.03 8.67 5.55
N SER A 61 -9.53 9.57 4.71
CA SER A 61 -9.14 9.60 3.30
C SER A 61 -7.67 9.98 3.10
N PHE A 62 -7.18 10.94 3.89
CA PHE A 62 -5.78 11.36 3.89
C PHE A 62 -4.85 10.21 4.30
N TYR A 63 -5.10 9.57 5.45
CA TYR A 63 -4.26 8.47 5.92
C TYR A 63 -4.33 7.25 5.00
N ARG A 64 -5.49 6.96 4.41
CA ARG A 64 -5.62 5.91 3.37
C ARG A 64 -4.75 6.21 2.16
N TYR A 65 -4.76 7.46 1.68
CA TYR A 65 -3.88 7.84 0.57
C TYR A 65 -2.40 7.65 0.93
N VAL A 66 -1.99 8.09 2.12
CA VAL A 66 -0.61 7.92 2.61
C VAL A 66 -0.23 6.43 2.69
N SER A 67 -1.10 5.59 3.27
CA SER A 67 -0.85 4.14 3.35
C SER A 67 -0.76 3.49 1.98
N ASP A 68 -1.63 3.85 1.03
CA ASP A 68 -1.60 3.34 -0.35
C ASP A 68 -0.33 3.74 -1.11
N LYS A 69 0.33 4.83 -0.70
CA LYS A 69 1.59 5.30 -1.29
C LYS A 69 2.84 4.76 -0.59
N ARG A 70 2.72 4.15 0.58
CA ARG A 70 3.85 3.50 1.25
C ARG A 70 4.28 2.27 0.44
N LYS A 71 5.59 2.11 0.22
CA LYS A 71 6.17 1.01 -0.56
C LYS A 71 6.08 -0.34 0.16
N MET A 72 6.26 -0.34 1.49
CA MET A 72 6.01 -1.52 2.31
C MET A 72 4.56 -1.48 2.79
N ARG A 73 3.87 -2.61 2.67
CA ARG A 73 2.77 -2.90 3.59
C ARG A 73 3.42 -3.16 4.94
N GLU A 74 2.88 -2.56 6.00
CA GLU A 74 3.19 -2.97 7.37
C GLU A 74 2.73 -4.42 7.50
N ASN A 75 3.63 -5.37 7.26
CA ASN A 75 3.44 -6.77 7.58
C ASN A 75 4.34 -7.07 8.77
N VAL A 76 3.82 -7.89 9.68
CA VAL A 76 4.65 -8.51 10.71
C VAL A 76 5.70 -9.34 9.97
N GLY A 77 6.98 -9.07 10.27
CA GLY A 77 8.08 -9.86 9.72
C GLY A 77 7.97 -11.33 10.13
N PRO A 78 8.85 -12.21 9.61
CA PRO A 78 8.90 -13.59 10.07
C PRO A 78 9.04 -13.66 11.59
N LEU A 79 8.30 -14.57 12.22
CA LEU A 79 8.32 -14.79 13.65
C LEU A 79 8.95 -16.15 13.96
N TRP A 80 9.51 -16.31 15.15
CA TRP A 80 9.90 -17.63 15.65
C TRP A 80 8.76 -18.19 16.51
N ASN A 81 8.34 -19.42 16.25
CA ASN A 81 7.39 -20.10 17.13
C ASN A 81 8.12 -20.71 18.34
N GLU A 82 7.36 -21.29 19.27
CA GLU A 82 7.91 -21.94 20.47
C GLU A 82 8.78 -23.17 20.14
N THR A 83 8.51 -23.82 19.01
CA THR A 83 9.29 -24.96 18.49
C THR A 83 10.65 -24.54 17.90
N GLY A 84 10.87 -23.24 17.72
CA GLY A 84 12.09 -22.70 17.10
C GLY A 84 12.08 -22.71 15.57
N ASP A 85 10.90 -22.81 14.94
CA ASP A 85 10.72 -22.70 13.49
C ASP A 85 10.40 -21.25 13.07
N LEU A 86 10.86 -20.87 11.88
CA LEU A 86 10.59 -19.57 11.29
C LEU A 86 9.23 -19.56 10.58
N VAL A 87 8.31 -18.77 11.10
CA VAL A 87 6.94 -18.62 10.62
C VAL A 87 6.83 -17.44 9.67
N THR A 88 6.39 -17.70 8.43
CA THR A 88 6.22 -16.67 7.40
C THR A 88 4.77 -16.42 6.98
N TRP A 89 3.87 -17.39 7.20
CA TRP A 89 2.46 -17.29 6.81
C TRP A 89 1.65 -16.45 7.81
N ASP A 90 0.72 -15.64 7.30
CA ASP A 90 -0.04 -14.69 8.14
C ASP A 90 -0.94 -15.38 9.18
N MET A 91 -1.50 -16.55 8.85
CA MET A 91 -2.33 -17.34 9.77
C MET A 91 -1.51 -17.87 10.96
N GLU A 92 -0.38 -18.52 10.68
CA GLU A 92 0.52 -19.05 11.69
C GLU A 92 1.12 -17.91 12.56
N LYS A 93 1.47 -16.76 11.96
CA LYS A 93 1.91 -15.58 12.72
C LYS A 93 0.82 -15.09 13.69
N ALA A 94 -0.45 -15.15 13.30
CA ALA A 94 -1.55 -14.75 14.16
C ALA A 94 -1.73 -15.70 15.34
N GLU A 95 -1.56 -17.01 15.12
CA GLU A 95 -1.58 -18.02 16.19
C GLU A 95 -0.45 -17.79 17.19
N VAL A 96 0.80 -17.63 16.72
CA VAL A 96 1.96 -17.37 17.59
C VAL A 96 1.75 -16.12 18.46
N LEU A 97 1.23 -15.04 17.89
CA LEU A 97 0.95 -13.81 18.63
C LEU A 97 -0.19 -13.99 19.64
N ASN A 98 -1.22 -14.78 19.30
CA ASN A 98 -2.34 -15.06 20.18
C ASN A 98 -1.92 -15.92 21.38
N ASP A 99 -1.08 -16.93 21.16
CA ASP A 99 -0.54 -17.78 22.22
C ASP A 99 0.37 -16.98 23.17
N PHE A 100 1.24 -16.14 22.63
CA PHE A 100 2.06 -15.21 23.42
C PHE A 100 1.18 -14.27 24.25
N PHE A 101 0.13 -13.71 23.65
CA PHE A 101 -0.81 -12.83 24.34
C PHE A 101 -1.48 -13.55 25.51
N ALA A 102 -2.02 -14.76 25.30
CA ALA A 102 -2.65 -15.56 26.35
C ALA A 102 -1.70 -15.92 27.50
N SER A 103 -0.43 -16.21 27.19
CA SER A 103 0.61 -16.53 28.20
C SER A 103 0.81 -15.39 29.21
N VAL A 104 0.77 -14.12 28.76
CA VAL A 104 0.95 -12.96 29.65
C VAL A 104 -0.19 -12.81 30.67
N PHE A 105 -1.40 -13.27 30.34
CA PHE A 105 -2.57 -13.20 31.23
C PHE A 105 -2.79 -14.46 32.07
N THR A 106 -2.11 -15.56 31.75
CA THR A 106 -2.13 -16.78 32.56
C THR A 106 -0.99 -16.72 33.59
N GLY A 107 -1.19 -15.88 34.61
CA GLY A 107 -0.34 -15.88 35.80
C GLY A 107 -0.39 -17.25 36.48
N LYS A 108 0.77 -17.83 36.74
CA LYS A 108 0.95 -19.11 37.46
C LYS A 108 0.32 -18.96 38.85
N GLY A 109 -0.94 -19.35 39.00
CA GLY A 109 -1.57 -19.49 40.30
C GLY A 109 -0.75 -20.50 41.08
N SER A 110 0.05 -20.05 42.06
CA SER A 110 0.73 -20.97 42.96
C SER A 110 -0.35 -21.69 43.75
N SER A 111 -0.58 -22.94 43.39
CA SER A 111 -1.37 -23.87 44.18
C SER A 111 -0.65 -24.08 45.51
N HIS A 112 -1.06 -23.34 46.53
CA HIS A 112 -0.81 -23.73 47.91
C HIS A 112 -1.57 -25.04 48.13
N ALA A 113 -0.86 -26.16 48.01
CA ALA A 113 -1.35 -27.45 48.44
C ALA A 113 -1.40 -27.46 49.97
N THR A 114 -2.59 -27.27 50.53
CA THR A 114 -2.85 -27.56 51.93
C THR A 114 -3.04 -29.08 52.04
N GLN A 115 -1.99 -29.78 52.49
CA GLN A 115 -2.12 -31.16 52.98
C GLN A 115 -2.67 -31.11 54.40
N THR A 116 -3.84 -31.70 54.61
CA THR A 116 -4.35 -32.16 55.91
C THR A 116 -3.88 -33.58 56.17
#